data_AF-A0A2P4X1Z1-F1
#
_entry.id   AF-A0A2P4X1Z1-F1
#
_cell.length_a   1.000
_cell.length_b   1.000
_cell.length_c   1.000
_cell.angle_alpha   90.00
_cell.angle_beta   90.00
_cell.angle_gamma   90.00
#
_symmetry.space_group_name_H-M   'P 1'
#
loop_
_entity.id
_entity.type
_entity.pdbx_description
1 polymer ?
#
loop_
_entity_poly.entity_id
_entity_poly.type
_entity_poly.pdbx_seq_one_letter_code
_entity_poly.pdbx_strand_id
1 'polypeptide(L)'
;MTPSLLSSIPAIVLVTALTANPTNAAVSNTSAAHATFGTITSKPGECVIGDPNTYITPKDLKWIWDNRMQEVTTYNNWILDHIVHNKGSINYCVRWDSDKKLTKEIAAKLQPMLTRQHAAWNHWLIGYNCWPYDEIKVNVVGVAVKDASLLGFTDDTLGKIYAGDLDKDGSPQCPENCYRSVDGSPGGWSESSGCKGEPFDISLWPKQGLG
;
A
#
# COMPACT_ATOMS: atom_id res chain seq x y z
N MET A 1 37.65 -21.99 64.54
CA MET A 1 37.42 -21.52 63.16
C MET A 1 36.33 -22.40 62.56
N THR A 2 35.09 -21.93 62.66
CA THR A 2 33.86 -22.57 62.16
C THR A 2 33.47 -21.90 60.84
N PRO A 3 33.12 -22.65 59.78
CA PRO A 3 32.73 -22.05 58.51
C PRO A 3 31.23 -21.71 58.48
N SER A 4 30.97 -20.58 57.84
CA SER A 4 29.66 -19.96 57.61
C SER A 4 28.80 -20.77 56.65
N LEU A 5 27.52 -20.95 57.02
CA LEU A 5 26.41 -21.40 56.17
C LEU A 5 25.77 -20.21 55.42
N LEU A 6 24.85 -20.55 54.50
CA LEU A 6 23.96 -19.72 53.65
C LEU A 6 24.48 -19.55 52.21
N SER A 7 23.70 -19.76 51.15
CA SER A 7 22.32 -20.23 50.98
C SER A 7 22.17 -20.54 49.49
N SER A 8 21.84 -21.77 49.13
CA SER A 8 21.55 -22.19 47.75
C SER A 8 20.05 -22.05 47.49
N ILE A 9 19.66 -21.08 46.67
CA ILE A 9 18.28 -20.94 46.16
C ILE A 9 18.10 -21.87 44.95
N PRO A 10 17.08 -22.74 44.90
CA PRO A 10 16.79 -23.51 43.70
C PRO A 10 16.10 -22.61 42.66
N ALA A 11 16.65 -22.56 41.45
CA ALA A 11 15.99 -21.95 40.30
C ALA A 11 14.80 -22.82 39.88
N ILE A 12 13.58 -22.32 40.12
CA ILE A 12 12.35 -22.91 39.60
C ILE A 12 12.26 -22.57 38.11
N VAL A 13 12.44 -23.57 37.25
CA VAL A 13 12.18 -23.44 35.81
C VAL A 13 10.67 -23.54 35.60
N LEU A 14 10.02 -22.39 35.39
CA LEU A 14 8.63 -22.33 34.94
C LEU A 14 8.60 -22.69 33.44
N VAL A 15 8.12 -23.89 33.12
CA VAL A 15 7.82 -24.27 31.73
C VAL A 15 6.44 -23.71 31.39
N THR A 16 6.38 -22.51 30.79
CA THR A 16 5.16 -22.00 30.17
C THR A 16 4.96 -22.71 28.83
N ALA A 17 4.08 -23.71 28.82
CA ALA A 17 3.55 -24.25 27.58
C ALA A 17 2.70 -23.15 26.91
N LEU A 18 3.25 -22.52 25.86
CA LEU A 18 2.48 -21.71 24.93
C LEU A 18 1.60 -22.66 24.11
N THR A 19 0.37 -22.89 24.57
CA THR A 19 -0.68 -23.43 23.72
C THR A 19 -0.97 -22.39 22.65
N ALA A 20 -0.44 -22.59 21.44
CA ALA A 20 -0.88 -21.87 20.27
C ALA A 20 -2.35 -22.23 20.04
N ASN A 21 -3.26 -21.34 20.42
CA ASN A 21 -4.65 -21.46 19.99
C ASN A 21 -4.65 -21.41 18.45
N PRO A 22 -5.34 -22.34 17.77
CA PRO A 22 -5.59 -22.17 16.35
C PRO A 22 -6.37 -20.86 16.22
N THR A 23 -5.77 -19.88 15.56
CA THR A 23 -6.48 -18.71 15.09
C THR A 23 -7.58 -19.23 14.18
N ASN A 24 -8.81 -19.34 14.71
CA ASN A 24 -9.99 -19.33 13.88
C ASN A 24 -9.81 -18.14 12.94
N ALA A 25 -9.68 -18.41 11.64
CA ALA A 25 -9.86 -17.39 10.63
C ALA A 25 -11.30 -16.92 10.81
N ALA A 26 -11.47 -15.93 11.67
CA ALA A 26 -12.73 -15.26 11.86
C ALA A 26 -13.08 -14.72 10.49
N VAL A 27 -14.23 -15.15 9.97
CA VAL A 27 -14.96 -14.36 9.00
C VAL A 27 -15.07 -12.98 9.64
N SER A 28 -14.22 -12.05 9.21
CA SER A 28 -14.31 -10.67 9.62
C SER A 28 -15.75 -10.27 9.33
N ASN A 29 -16.48 -9.84 10.38
CA ASN A 29 -17.73 -9.13 10.20
C ASN A 29 -17.37 -7.78 9.56
N THR A 30 -17.08 -7.79 8.27
CA THR A 30 -16.75 -6.61 7.48
C THR A 30 -18.05 -5.82 7.33
N SER A 31 -18.12 -4.62 7.92
CA SER A 31 -19.25 -3.71 7.72
C SER A 31 -19.23 -3.03 6.35
N ALA A 32 -18.14 -3.18 5.60
CA ALA A 32 -17.98 -2.64 4.26
C ALA A 32 -18.67 -3.53 3.22
N ALA A 33 -19.36 -2.91 2.25
CA ALA A 33 -19.92 -3.62 1.11
C ALA A 33 -18.80 -4.25 0.28
N HIS A 34 -18.83 -5.57 0.10
CA HIS A 34 -17.90 -6.34 -0.72
C HIS A 34 -18.61 -6.98 -1.92
N ALA A 35 -17.83 -7.40 -2.91
CA ALA A 35 -18.35 -8.08 -4.09
C ALA A 35 -18.95 -9.45 -3.76
N THR A 36 -19.82 -9.97 -4.63
CA THR A 36 -20.54 -11.25 -4.39
C THR A 36 -19.68 -12.49 -4.57
N PHE A 37 -18.50 -12.37 -5.20
CA PHE A 37 -17.56 -13.45 -5.55
C PHE A 37 -18.15 -14.62 -6.37
N GLY A 38 -19.38 -14.48 -6.85
CA GLY A 38 -20.06 -15.49 -7.64
C GLY A 38 -20.38 -16.76 -6.84
N THR A 39 -20.12 -17.92 -7.42
CA THR A 39 -20.33 -19.22 -6.76
C THR A 39 -19.12 -19.54 -5.89
N ILE A 40 -19.26 -19.46 -4.58
CA ILE A 40 -18.17 -19.77 -3.63
C ILE A 40 -17.73 -21.24 -3.78
N THR A 41 -16.41 -21.45 -3.94
CA THR A 41 -15.78 -22.76 -4.11
C THR A 41 -14.86 -23.16 -2.95
N SER A 42 -14.45 -22.20 -2.12
CA SER A 42 -13.70 -22.46 -0.88
C SER A 42 -14.52 -23.26 0.13
N LYS A 43 -13.86 -24.08 0.95
CA LYS A 43 -14.52 -24.79 2.05
C LYS A 43 -14.88 -23.84 3.20
N PRO A 44 -15.86 -24.21 4.05
CA PRO A 44 -16.14 -23.46 5.27
C PRO A 44 -14.90 -23.30 6.14
N GLY A 45 -14.60 -22.07 6.55
CA GLY A 45 -13.44 -21.73 7.38
C GLY A 45 -12.13 -21.46 6.62
N GLU A 46 -12.12 -21.61 5.30
CA GLU A 46 -10.98 -21.24 4.44
C GLU A 46 -11.14 -19.81 3.87
N CYS A 47 -10.07 -19.29 3.28
CA CYS A 47 -10.11 -18.03 2.54
C CYS A 47 -11.14 -18.09 1.41
N VAL A 48 -12.02 -17.10 1.34
CA VAL A 48 -13.14 -17.12 0.38
C VAL A 48 -12.61 -16.98 -1.04
N ILE A 49 -12.89 -17.98 -1.87
CA ILE A 49 -12.70 -17.92 -3.32
C ILE A 49 -13.98 -18.39 -4.01
N GLY A 50 -14.22 -17.91 -5.22
CA GLY A 50 -15.43 -18.26 -5.96
C GLY A 50 -15.25 -18.08 -7.46
N ASP A 51 -16.11 -18.79 -8.19
CA ASP A 51 -16.20 -18.74 -9.64
C ASP A 51 -17.17 -17.63 -10.06
N PRO A 52 -16.81 -16.76 -11.02
CA PRO A 52 -17.72 -15.73 -11.48
C PRO A 52 -18.97 -16.35 -12.12
N ASN A 53 -20.13 -15.82 -11.75
CA ASN A 53 -21.43 -16.22 -12.29
C ASN A 53 -22.13 -15.07 -13.03
N THR A 54 -21.45 -13.93 -13.17
CA THR A 54 -21.94 -12.71 -13.85
C THR A 54 -20.83 -12.11 -14.70
N TYR A 55 -21.16 -11.56 -15.87
CA TYR A 55 -20.29 -10.88 -16.86
C TYR A 55 -19.21 -11.73 -17.54
N ILE A 56 -18.55 -12.62 -16.81
CA ILE A 56 -17.43 -13.44 -17.28
C ILE A 56 -17.57 -14.87 -16.77
N THR A 57 -17.15 -15.86 -17.55
CA THR A 57 -17.17 -17.27 -17.15
C THR A 57 -15.80 -17.74 -16.64
N PRO A 58 -15.73 -18.84 -15.87
CA PRO A 58 -14.45 -19.45 -15.51
C PRO A 58 -13.58 -19.82 -16.74
N LYS A 59 -14.22 -20.15 -17.87
CA LYS A 59 -13.52 -20.42 -19.13
C LYS A 59 -12.82 -19.18 -19.68
N ASP A 60 -13.48 -18.02 -19.60
CA ASP A 60 -12.90 -16.74 -20.03
C ASP A 60 -11.76 -16.32 -19.10
N LEU A 61 -11.92 -16.47 -17.78
CA LEU A 61 -10.84 -16.23 -16.81
C LEU A 61 -9.63 -17.13 -17.09
N LYS A 62 -9.86 -18.42 -17.34
CA LYS A 62 -8.79 -19.34 -17.70
C LYS A 62 -8.10 -18.91 -18.99
N TRP A 63 -8.86 -18.50 -20.00
CA TRP A 63 -8.28 -18.01 -21.25
C TRP A 63 -7.42 -16.77 -21.02
N ILE A 64 -7.88 -15.79 -20.23
CA ILE A 64 -7.10 -14.60 -19.86
C ILE A 64 -5.83 -15.01 -19.12
N TRP A 65 -5.94 -15.94 -18.18
CA TRP A 65 -4.78 -16.44 -17.45
C TRP A 65 -3.74 -17.03 -18.40
N ASP A 66 -4.14 -18.04 -19.18
CA ASP A 66 -3.25 -18.79 -20.07
C ASP A 66 -2.63 -17.91 -21.17
N ASN A 67 -3.34 -16.87 -21.64
CA ASN A 67 -2.90 -16.08 -22.79
C ASN A 67 -2.33 -14.70 -22.42
N ARG A 68 -2.61 -14.17 -21.23
CA ARG A 68 -2.27 -12.78 -20.85
C ARG A 68 -1.51 -12.65 -19.54
N MET A 69 -1.66 -13.60 -18.60
CA MET A 69 -1.12 -13.47 -17.24
C MET A 69 -0.06 -14.52 -16.88
N GLN A 70 -0.07 -15.70 -17.52
CA GLN A 70 0.80 -16.82 -17.17
C GLN A 70 2.30 -16.49 -17.27
N GLU A 71 2.68 -15.57 -18.16
CA GLU A 71 4.08 -15.17 -18.40
C GLU A 71 4.45 -13.82 -17.75
N VAL A 72 3.69 -13.34 -16.76
CA VAL A 72 4.04 -12.10 -16.07
C VAL A 72 5.35 -12.28 -15.30
N THR A 73 6.36 -11.48 -15.65
CA THR A 73 7.66 -11.45 -14.96
C THR A 73 7.45 -11.30 -13.46
N THR A 74 8.16 -12.11 -12.67
CA THR A 74 8.15 -11.97 -11.22
C THR A 74 8.74 -10.61 -10.85
N TYR A 75 7.88 -9.75 -10.31
CA TYR A 75 8.22 -8.40 -9.86
C TYR A 75 7.61 -8.25 -8.46
N ASN A 76 8.37 -7.75 -7.49
CA ASN A 76 7.95 -7.73 -6.09
C ASN A 76 7.72 -6.30 -5.59
N ASN A 77 7.38 -5.37 -6.47
CA ASN A 77 7.20 -3.96 -6.14
C ASN A 77 5.90 -3.43 -6.75
N TRP A 78 4.84 -4.25 -6.68
CA TRP A 78 3.49 -3.87 -7.08
C TRP A 78 2.79 -3.06 -6.00
N ILE A 79 1.70 -2.39 -6.38
CA ILE A 79 0.85 -1.65 -5.44
C ILE A 79 0.35 -2.55 -4.28
N LEU A 80 0.06 -3.83 -4.55
CA LEU A 80 -0.30 -4.81 -3.53
C LEU A 80 0.82 -5.02 -2.49
N ASP A 81 2.08 -5.12 -2.95
CA ASP A 81 3.23 -5.30 -2.06
C ASP A 81 3.37 -4.10 -1.12
N HIS A 82 3.21 -2.88 -1.65
CA HIS A 82 3.20 -1.65 -0.85
C HIS A 82 2.06 -1.63 0.18
N ILE A 83 0.85 -1.98 -0.22
CA ILE A 83 -0.31 -1.98 0.69
C ILE A 83 -0.09 -2.97 1.84
N VAL A 84 0.40 -4.18 1.55
CA VAL A 84 0.67 -5.20 2.57
C VAL A 84 1.81 -4.76 3.49
N HIS A 85 2.91 -4.25 2.94
CA HIS A 85 4.04 -3.75 3.71
C HIS A 85 3.62 -2.61 4.66
N ASN A 86 2.84 -1.66 4.14
CA ASN A 86 2.36 -0.49 4.87
C ASN A 86 1.05 -0.73 5.62
N LYS A 87 0.65 -1.99 5.82
CA LYS A 87 -0.48 -2.41 6.65
C LYS A 87 -1.80 -1.71 6.27
N GLY A 88 -2.13 -1.71 4.98
CA GLY A 88 -3.37 -1.14 4.47
C GLY A 88 -3.29 0.35 4.15
N SER A 89 -2.08 0.91 3.99
CA SER A 89 -1.91 2.31 3.61
C SER A 89 -1.01 2.49 2.39
N ILE A 90 -1.17 3.62 1.69
CA ILE A 90 -0.36 3.97 0.54
C ILE A 90 -0.12 5.48 0.49
N ASN A 91 1.14 5.87 0.29
CA ASN A 91 1.59 7.24 0.22
C ASN A 91 1.87 7.65 -1.23
N TYR A 92 1.24 8.72 -1.66
CA TYR A 92 1.43 9.33 -2.97
C TYR A 92 2.33 10.55 -2.90
N CYS A 93 3.21 10.70 -3.90
CA CYS A 93 3.83 11.98 -4.21
C CYS A 93 3.35 12.50 -5.58
N VAL A 94 2.84 13.73 -5.62
CA VAL A 94 2.27 14.32 -6.85
C VAL A 94 3.37 14.94 -7.69
N ARG A 95 3.51 14.55 -8.95
CA ARG A 95 4.41 15.15 -9.94
C ARG A 95 3.61 16.07 -10.86
N TRP A 96 3.49 17.36 -10.51
CA TRP A 96 2.66 18.31 -11.24
C TRP A 96 3.40 18.86 -12.48
N ASP A 97 3.21 18.19 -13.62
CA ASP A 97 3.85 18.55 -14.90
C ASP A 97 2.92 19.41 -15.76
N SER A 98 2.75 20.66 -15.34
CA SER A 98 1.87 21.63 -15.99
C SER A 98 2.40 23.05 -15.80
N ASP A 99 2.24 23.90 -16.81
CA ASP A 99 2.58 25.33 -16.73
C ASP A 99 1.45 26.14 -16.07
N LYS A 100 0.29 25.51 -15.84
CA LYS A 100 -0.81 26.10 -15.09
C LYS A 100 -0.59 25.97 -13.59
N LYS A 101 -1.00 27.01 -12.85
CA LYS A 101 -0.96 26.99 -11.39
C LYS A 101 -1.80 25.85 -10.81
N LEU A 102 -1.21 25.06 -9.92
CA LEU A 102 -1.92 24.14 -9.05
C LEU A 102 -2.53 24.94 -7.89
N THR A 103 -3.82 25.24 -8.00
CA THR A 103 -4.52 25.98 -6.95
C THR A 103 -4.81 25.08 -5.75
N LYS A 104 -5.04 25.69 -4.58
CA LYS A 104 -5.36 24.95 -3.35
C LYS A 104 -6.65 24.12 -3.51
N GLU A 105 -7.61 24.62 -4.29
CA GLU A 105 -8.87 23.94 -4.58
C GLU A 105 -8.69 22.69 -5.45
N ILE A 106 -7.72 22.71 -6.38
CA ILE A 106 -7.38 21.53 -7.18
C ILE A 106 -6.61 20.53 -6.32
N ALA A 107 -5.61 21.02 -5.58
CA ALA A 107 -4.81 20.20 -4.68
C ALA A 107 -5.67 19.41 -3.68
N ALA A 108 -6.66 20.07 -3.05
CA ALA A 108 -7.59 19.45 -2.12
C ALA A 108 -8.43 18.30 -2.71
N LYS A 109 -8.55 18.21 -4.04
CA LYS A 109 -9.29 17.14 -4.73
C LYS A 109 -8.44 15.90 -5.03
N LEU A 110 -7.12 16.00 -5.00
CA LEU A 110 -6.22 14.93 -5.42
C LEU A 110 -6.31 13.71 -4.49
N GLN A 111 -6.15 13.89 -3.18
CA GLN A 111 -6.25 12.79 -2.23
C GLN A 111 -7.64 12.13 -2.25
N PRO A 112 -8.78 12.87 -2.17
CA PRO A 112 -10.10 12.26 -2.28
C PRO A 112 -10.33 11.50 -3.60
N MET A 113 -9.76 11.98 -4.71
CA MET A 113 -9.82 11.27 -5.99
C MET A 113 -9.09 9.93 -5.91
N LEU A 114 -7.87 9.92 -5.39
CA LEU A 114 -7.09 8.69 -5.21
C LEU A 114 -7.77 7.73 -4.22
N THR A 115 -8.30 8.25 -3.11
CA THR A 115 -9.05 7.44 -2.13
C THR A 115 -10.24 6.74 -2.78
N ARG A 116 -11.04 7.45 -3.60
CA ARG A 116 -12.16 6.82 -4.32
C ARG A 116 -11.69 5.73 -5.28
N GLN A 117 -10.57 5.96 -5.99
CA GLN A 117 -10.02 4.96 -6.89
C GLN A 117 -9.57 3.69 -6.15
N HIS A 118 -8.89 3.83 -5.00
CA HIS A 118 -8.48 2.67 -4.20
C HIS A 118 -9.67 1.99 -3.58
N ALA A 119 -10.70 2.71 -3.11
CA ALA A 119 -11.93 2.12 -2.61
C ALA A 119 -12.67 1.32 -3.68
N ALA A 120 -12.79 1.84 -4.91
CA ALA A 120 -13.44 1.15 -6.02
C ALA A 120 -12.71 -0.13 -6.42
N TRP A 121 -11.37 -0.11 -6.39
CA TRP A 121 -10.57 -1.31 -6.64
C TRP A 121 -10.64 -2.30 -5.45
N ASN A 122 -10.47 -1.81 -4.22
CA ASN A 122 -10.47 -2.62 -3.00
C ASN A 122 -11.78 -3.35 -2.78
N HIS A 123 -12.92 -2.75 -3.19
CA HIS A 123 -14.25 -3.37 -3.10
C HIS A 123 -14.28 -4.82 -3.62
N TRP A 124 -13.50 -5.13 -4.67
CA TRP A 124 -13.41 -6.46 -5.26
C TRP A 124 -12.51 -7.43 -4.49
N LEU A 125 -11.76 -6.94 -3.51
CA LEU A 125 -10.85 -7.72 -2.68
C LEU A 125 -11.36 -7.92 -1.25
N ILE A 126 -12.21 -7.04 -0.72
CA ILE A 126 -12.73 -7.14 0.66
C ILE A 126 -13.36 -8.53 0.91
N GLY A 127 -12.70 -9.37 1.71
CA GLY A 127 -13.15 -10.74 1.99
C GLY A 127 -12.70 -11.80 0.99
N TYR A 128 -12.19 -11.42 -0.19
CA TYR A 128 -11.62 -12.36 -1.16
C TYR A 128 -10.24 -12.86 -0.70
N ASN A 129 -10.01 -14.17 -0.79
CA ASN A 129 -8.74 -14.84 -0.56
C ASN A 129 -7.98 -14.36 0.71
N CYS A 130 -8.70 -14.16 1.82
CA CYS A 130 -8.17 -13.64 3.09
C CYS A 130 -7.49 -12.26 2.98
N TRP A 131 -7.87 -11.44 2.00
CA TRP A 131 -7.45 -10.06 1.92
C TRP A 131 -7.76 -9.32 3.23
N PRO A 132 -6.75 -8.71 3.89
CA PRO A 132 -6.90 -8.28 5.28
C PRO A 132 -7.39 -6.82 5.44
N TYR A 133 -7.69 -6.12 4.35
CA TYR A 133 -7.97 -4.68 4.37
C TYR A 133 -9.36 -4.34 3.81
N ASP A 134 -10.27 -3.93 4.69
CA ASP A 134 -11.58 -3.40 4.31
C ASP A 134 -11.47 -1.96 3.74
N GLU A 135 -10.42 -1.25 4.12
CA GLU A 135 -10.10 0.09 3.66
C GLU A 135 -8.61 0.20 3.33
N ILE A 136 -8.28 0.96 2.28
CA ILE A 136 -6.91 1.38 1.98
C ILE A 136 -6.78 2.87 2.28
N LYS A 137 -5.97 3.20 3.30
CA LYS A 137 -5.70 4.59 3.67
C LYS A 137 -4.74 5.22 2.66
N VAL A 138 -5.24 6.19 1.90
CA VAL A 138 -4.44 6.97 0.94
C VAL A 138 -3.98 8.28 1.55
N ASN A 139 -2.67 8.56 1.49
CA ASN A 139 -2.08 9.83 1.91
C ASN A 139 -1.39 10.49 0.72
N VAL A 140 -1.46 11.82 0.60
CA VAL A 140 -0.55 12.59 -0.27
C VAL A 140 0.50 13.25 0.61
N VAL A 141 1.77 12.87 0.40
CA VAL A 141 2.87 13.21 1.30
C VAL A 141 3.91 14.17 0.71
N GLY A 142 3.81 14.43 -0.59
CA GLY A 142 4.61 15.45 -1.24
C GLY A 142 4.06 15.87 -2.59
N VAL A 143 4.57 17.00 -3.07
CA VAL A 143 4.31 17.53 -4.42
C VAL A 143 5.60 18.05 -5.03
N ALA A 144 5.90 17.58 -6.24
CA ALA A 144 6.99 18.05 -7.07
C ALA A 144 6.46 19.00 -8.17
N VAL A 145 7.13 20.14 -8.34
CA VAL A 145 6.83 21.17 -9.36
C VAL A 145 8.10 21.68 -10.01
N LYS A 146 8.00 22.16 -11.26
CA LYS A 146 9.15 22.76 -11.95
C LYS A 146 9.64 24.03 -11.27
N ASP A 147 8.70 24.86 -10.82
CA ASP A 147 8.95 26.10 -10.11
C ASP A 147 7.90 26.30 -9.02
N ALA A 148 8.30 26.81 -7.85
CA ALA A 148 7.38 27.01 -6.72
C ALA A 148 6.25 28.01 -7.03
N SER A 149 6.46 28.93 -7.98
CA SER A 149 5.44 29.88 -8.44
C SER A 149 4.24 29.22 -9.13
N LEU A 150 4.38 27.95 -9.52
CA LEU A 150 3.28 27.13 -10.05
C LEU A 150 2.34 26.64 -8.94
N LEU A 151 2.69 26.79 -7.67
CA LEU A 151 1.80 26.47 -6.55
C LEU A 151 1.00 27.70 -6.14
N GLY A 152 -0.31 27.51 -6.00
CA GLY A 152 -1.21 28.51 -5.40
C GLY A 152 -1.21 28.49 -3.87
N PHE A 153 -0.26 27.80 -3.25
CA PHE A 153 -0.14 27.60 -1.80
C PHE A 153 1.34 27.36 -1.43
N THR A 154 1.67 27.60 -0.16
CA THR A 154 3.01 27.39 0.41
C THR A 154 2.98 26.58 1.71
N ASP A 155 1.79 26.15 2.13
CA ASP A 155 1.59 25.29 3.29
C ASP A 155 1.73 23.80 2.90
N ASP A 156 1.44 22.92 3.84
CA ASP A 156 1.54 21.47 3.73
C ASP A 156 0.29 20.82 3.08
N THR A 157 -0.47 21.54 2.26
CA THR A 157 -1.71 21.03 1.62
C THR A 157 -1.53 19.66 0.94
N LEU A 158 -0.36 19.39 0.34
CA LEU A 158 0.00 18.10 -0.27
C LEU A 158 1.24 17.47 0.38
N GLY A 159 1.57 17.87 1.60
CA GLY A 159 2.82 17.51 2.26
C GLY A 159 4.01 18.32 1.75
N LYS A 160 5.19 17.69 1.68
CA LYS A 160 6.45 18.39 1.37
C LYS A 160 6.48 18.89 -0.08
N ILE A 161 6.83 20.16 -0.27
CA ILE A 161 7.05 20.75 -1.59
C ILE A 161 8.49 20.49 -2.06
N TYR A 162 8.63 19.93 -3.26
CA TYR A 162 9.89 19.72 -3.98
C TYR A 162 9.87 20.55 -5.27
N ALA A 163 10.56 21.69 -5.28
CA ALA A 163 10.59 22.58 -6.44
C ALA A 163 11.93 22.49 -7.16
N GLY A 164 11.89 22.39 -8.49
CA GLY A 164 13.07 22.45 -9.36
C GLY A 164 13.87 21.14 -9.50
N ASP A 165 13.45 20.06 -8.85
CA ASP A 165 13.99 18.73 -9.11
C ASP A 165 13.26 18.13 -10.32
N LEU A 166 13.99 17.90 -11.42
CA LEU A 166 13.46 17.48 -12.71
C LEU A 166 14.10 16.16 -13.12
N ASP A 167 13.31 15.27 -13.70
CA ASP A 167 13.83 14.07 -14.36
C ASP A 167 14.56 14.39 -15.67
N LYS A 168 15.10 13.35 -16.31
CA LYS A 168 15.82 13.45 -17.59
C LYS A 168 15.01 14.08 -18.74
N ASP A 169 13.67 14.06 -18.64
CA ASP A 169 12.75 14.58 -19.66
C ASP A 169 12.25 15.99 -19.28
N GLY A 170 12.76 16.57 -18.20
CA GLY A 170 12.39 17.90 -17.70
C GLY A 170 11.08 17.95 -16.92
N SER A 171 10.50 16.79 -16.58
CA SER A 171 9.29 16.71 -15.77
C SER A 171 9.65 16.71 -14.28
N PRO A 172 8.91 17.45 -13.43
CA PRO A 172 9.25 17.53 -12.01
C PRO A 172 9.16 16.17 -11.34
N GLN A 173 10.10 15.83 -10.47
CA GLN A 173 10.18 14.53 -9.81
C GLN A 173 10.20 14.66 -8.29
N CYS A 174 9.60 13.66 -7.63
CA CYS A 174 9.76 13.50 -6.20
C CYS A 174 11.12 12.83 -5.94
N PRO A 175 11.83 13.16 -4.85
CA PRO A 175 13.18 12.67 -4.64
C PRO A 175 13.26 11.14 -4.65
N GLU A 176 14.18 10.56 -5.42
CA GLU A 176 14.32 9.11 -5.54
C GLU A 176 14.63 8.46 -4.17
N ASN A 177 15.38 9.14 -3.31
CA ASN A 177 15.68 8.68 -1.96
C ASN A 177 14.49 8.72 -0.99
N CYS A 178 13.34 9.27 -1.43
CA CYS A 178 12.07 9.19 -0.73
C CYS A 178 11.16 8.07 -1.27
N TYR A 179 11.52 7.45 -2.40
CA TYR A 179 10.74 6.35 -2.96
C TYR A 179 11.01 5.07 -2.18
N ARG A 180 9.94 4.44 -1.68
CA ARG A 180 10.00 3.08 -1.16
C ARG A 180 9.98 2.12 -2.33
N SER A 181 10.91 1.18 -2.37
CA SER A 181 10.94 0.12 -3.37
C SER A 181 11.45 -1.16 -2.74
N VAL A 182 10.98 -2.31 -3.21
CA VAL A 182 11.59 -3.59 -2.79
C VAL A 182 13.01 -3.68 -3.32
N ASP A 183 13.96 -3.88 -2.41
CA ASP A 183 15.38 -4.00 -2.70
C ASP A 183 16.10 -4.93 -1.68
N GLY A 184 17.43 -4.97 -1.76
CA GLY A 184 18.27 -5.80 -0.89
C GLY A 184 18.54 -5.23 0.51
N SER A 185 17.90 -4.12 0.89
CA SER A 185 18.13 -3.47 2.18
C SER A 185 17.61 -4.31 3.35
N PRO A 186 18.09 -4.08 4.59
CA PRO A 186 17.56 -4.76 5.77
C PRO A 186 16.03 -4.53 5.91
N GLY A 187 15.26 -5.62 5.85
CA GLY A 187 13.78 -5.56 5.84
C GLY A 187 13.15 -5.68 4.45
N GLY A 188 13.95 -5.75 3.37
CA GLY A 188 13.51 -6.01 2.00
C GLY A 188 12.95 -4.79 1.26
N TRP A 189 13.10 -3.59 1.83
CA TRP A 189 12.59 -2.33 1.30
C TRP A 189 13.64 -1.23 1.45
N SER A 190 13.67 -0.31 0.48
CA SER A 190 14.66 0.75 0.42
C SER A 190 14.71 1.60 1.69
N GLU A 191 15.93 1.93 2.10
CA GLU A 191 16.14 2.86 3.19
C GLU A 191 15.78 4.28 2.76
N SER A 192 14.94 4.93 3.56
CA SER A 192 14.47 6.31 3.32
C SER A 192 15.06 7.32 4.31
N SER A 193 16.15 6.96 4.99
CA SER A 193 16.83 7.80 5.99
C SER A 193 17.32 9.16 5.44
N GLY A 194 17.56 9.24 4.12
CA GLY A 194 17.90 10.49 3.42
C GLY A 194 16.70 11.33 2.97
N CYS A 195 15.48 10.83 3.11
CA CYS A 195 14.27 11.56 2.69
C CYS A 195 14.00 12.75 3.61
N LYS A 196 13.87 13.95 3.03
CA LYS A 196 13.56 15.18 3.78
C LYS A 196 12.07 15.32 4.15
N GLY A 197 11.21 14.49 3.57
CA GLY A 197 9.78 14.43 3.85
C GLY A 197 9.39 13.01 4.27
N GLU A 198 8.11 12.70 4.14
CA GLU A 198 7.63 11.33 4.34
C GLU A 198 7.91 10.49 3.08
N PRO A 199 8.35 9.23 3.21
CA PRO A 199 8.58 8.37 2.07
C PRO A 199 7.27 8.02 1.36
N PHE A 200 7.33 7.81 0.04
CA PHE A 200 6.18 7.53 -0.83
C PHE A 200 6.30 6.19 -1.56
N ASP A 201 5.16 5.62 -1.94
CA ASP A 201 5.04 4.29 -2.59
C ASP A 201 4.74 4.39 -4.07
N ILE A 202 4.12 5.49 -4.49
CA ILE A 202 3.66 5.69 -5.85
C ILE A 202 3.59 7.18 -6.12
N SER A 203 3.73 7.56 -7.39
CA SER A 203 3.59 8.95 -7.81
C SER A 203 2.38 9.12 -8.73
N LEU A 204 1.62 10.20 -8.51
CA LEU A 204 0.56 10.65 -9.42
C LEU A 204 1.16 11.67 -10.37
N TRP A 205 0.93 11.52 -11.69
CA TRP A 205 1.57 12.36 -12.72
C TRP A 205 0.52 13.17 -13.49
N PRO A 206 -0.08 14.23 -12.93
CA PRO A 206 -0.94 15.11 -13.70
C PRO A 206 -0.08 15.88 -14.70
N LYS A 207 -0.25 15.55 -15.98
CA LYS A 207 0.44 16.20 -17.08
C LYS A 207 -0.52 17.07 -17.88
N GLN A 208 -0.09 18.28 -18.20
CA GLN A 208 -0.88 19.20 -18.99
C GLN A 208 -1.28 18.57 -20.34
N GLY A 209 -2.57 18.67 -20.67
CA GLY A 209 -3.12 18.19 -21.95
C GLY A 209 -3.41 16.68 -21.99
N LEU A 210 -3.19 15.93 -20.91
CA LEU A 210 -3.65 14.56 -20.78
C LEU A 210 -5.00 14.53 -20.03
N GLY A 211 -6.04 14.06 -20.71
CA GLY A 211 -7.42 13.90 -20.21
C GLY A 211 -8.21 12.98 -21.13
#